data_AF-D3TD18-F1
#
_entry.id   AF-D3TD18-F1
#
_cell.length_a   1.000
_cell.length_b   1.000
_cell.length_c   1.000
_cell.angle_alpha   90.00
_cell.angle_beta   90.00
_cell.angle_gamma   90.00
#
_symmetry.space_group_name_H-M   'P 1'
#
loop_
_entity.id
_entity.type
_entity.pdbx_description
1 polymer ?
#
loop_
_entity_poly.entity_id
_entity_poly.type
_entity_poly.pdbx_seq_one_letter_code
_entity_poly.pdbx_strand_id
1 'polypeptide(L)'
;MILEMVGDDPKKHIIAMRWLGYMLQFVDHQGLAKILDYYERIGWISSEAKNELKEIAEGLKPTGKGEWKLPFRVHLTSLLFITKIADIPIEKEIAGIETYVEEWINHPEEALSI
;
A
#
# COMPACT_ATOMS: atom_id res chain seq x y z
N MET A 1 10.42 -9.31 8.62
CA MET A 1 9.66 -8.66 7.52
C MET A 1 9.81 -7.15 7.70
N ILE A 2 9.39 -6.32 6.74
CA ILE A 2 9.51 -4.85 6.89
C ILE A 2 8.45 -4.36 7.90
N LEU A 3 7.20 -4.75 7.69
CA LEU A 3 6.10 -4.46 8.61
C LEU A 3 5.69 -5.74 9.34
N GLU A 4 5.92 -5.78 10.66
CA GLU A 4 5.53 -6.91 11.50
C GLU A 4 4.06 -6.83 11.97
N MET A 5 3.53 -5.63 12.21
CA MET A 5 2.11 -5.38 12.52
C MET A 5 1.79 -3.90 12.33
N VAL A 6 0.53 -3.55 12.09
CA VAL A 6 0.02 -2.16 12.14
C VAL A 6 -0.10 -1.73 13.60
N GLY A 7 -0.68 -2.59 14.46
CA GLY A 7 -0.86 -2.35 15.90
C GLY A 7 -1.78 -1.16 16.22
N ASP A 8 -1.98 -0.86 17.51
CA ASP A 8 -3.06 0.04 17.97
C ASP A 8 -2.80 1.55 17.81
N ASP A 9 -1.69 1.96 17.18
CA ASP A 9 -1.39 3.39 16.98
C ASP A 9 -2.37 3.99 15.95
N PRO A 10 -3.19 4.99 16.34
CA PRO A 10 -4.13 5.63 15.41
C PRO A 10 -3.45 6.26 14.19
N LYS A 11 -2.21 6.74 14.31
CA LYS A 11 -1.46 7.30 13.17
C LYS A 11 -1.12 6.23 12.15
N LYS A 12 -0.68 5.05 12.61
CA LYS A 12 -0.38 3.89 11.76
C LYS A 12 -1.63 3.40 11.05
N HIS A 13 -2.74 3.33 11.77
CA HIS A 13 -4.06 3.02 11.20
C HIS A 13 -4.48 4.01 10.11
N ILE A 14 -4.31 5.32 10.32
CA ILE A 14 -4.62 6.34 9.29
C ILE A 14 -3.76 6.14 8.04
N ILE A 15 -2.47 5.84 8.19
CA ILE A 15 -1.57 5.59 7.06
C ILE A 15 -1.98 4.30 6.33
N ALA A 16 -2.31 3.23 7.07
CA ALA A 16 -2.81 1.98 6.50
C ALA A 16 -4.11 2.19 5.71
N MET A 17 -5.09 2.92 6.24
CA MET A 17 -6.33 3.24 5.52
C MET A 17 -6.07 4.01 4.22
N ARG A 18 -5.14 4.98 4.23
CA ARG A 18 -4.76 5.72 3.02
C ARG A 18 -4.11 4.82 1.97
N TRP A 19 -3.21 3.94 2.41
CA TRP A 19 -2.57 2.96 1.54
C TRP A 19 -3.60 2.00 0.91
N LEU A 20 -4.46 1.40 1.73
CA LEU A 20 -5.47 0.46 1.27
C LEU A 20 -6.49 1.15 0.36
N GLY A 21 -6.90 2.38 0.70
CA GLY A 21 -7.74 3.22 -0.14
C GLY A 21 -7.12 3.50 -1.51
N TYR A 22 -5.82 3.80 -1.58
CA TYR A 22 -5.07 3.92 -2.83
C TYR A 22 -5.08 2.61 -3.63
N MET A 23 -4.80 1.47 -3.00
CA MET A 23 -4.80 0.16 -3.67
C MET A 23 -6.18 -0.20 -4.25
N LEU A 24 -7.24 0.09 -3.50
CA LEU A 24 -8.64 -0.17 -3.88
C LEU A 24 -9.16 0.73 -5.02
N GLN A 25 -8.35 1.71 -5.47
CA GLN A 25 -8.62 2.40 -6.74
C GLN A 25 -8.34 1.53 -7.96
N PHE A 26 -7.48 0.53 -7.82
CA PHE A 26 -7.05 -0.34 -8.92
C PHE A 26 -7.71 -1.73 -8.87
N VAL A 27 -7.88 -2.28 -7.67
CA VAL A 27 -8.40 -3.65 -7.46
C VAL A 27 -9.65 -3.66 -6.58
N ASP A 28 -10.39 -4.76 -6.62
CA ASP A 28 -11.40 -5.07 -5.62
C ASP A 28 -10.77 -5.71 -4.36
N HIS A 29 -11.58 -6.07 -3.36
CA HIS A 29 -11.08 -6.72 -2.15
C HIS A 29 -10.41 -8.06 -2.41
N GLN A 30 -10.86 -8.83 -3.42
CA GLN A 30 -10.26 -10.12 -3.74
C GLN A 30 -8.86 -9.93 -4.36
N GLY A 31 -8.72 -8.94 -5.24
CA GLY A 31 -7.44 -8.54 -5.81
C GLY A 31 -6.49 -8.02 -4.73
N LEU A 32 -6.98 -7.17 -3.83
CA LEU A 32 -6.20 -6.66 -2.70
C LEU A 32 -5.71 -7.80 -1.81
N ALA A 33 -6.57 -8.76 -1.46
CA ALA A 33 -6.19 -9.91 -0.65
C ALA A 33 -5.03 -10.68 -1.27
N LYS A 34 -5.08 -10.94 -2.60
CA LYS A 34 -3.99 -11.60 -3.34
C LYS A 34 -2.70 -10.79 -3.34
N ILE A 35 -2.79 -9.46 -3.40
CA ILE A 35 -1.62 -8.58 -3.34
C ILE A 35 -0.98 -8.61 -1.95
N LEU A 36 -1.78 -8.59 -0.88
CA LEU A 36 -1.25 -8.70 0.48
C LEU A 36 -0.61 -10.08 0.71
N ASP A 37 -1.19 -11.16 0.16
CA ASP A 37 -0.56 -12.49 0.17
C ASP A 37 0.77 -12.49 -0.62
N TYR A 38 0.85 -11.74 -1.72
CA TYR A 38 2.10 -11.55 -2.48
C TYR A 38 3.16 -10.80 -1.65
N TYR A 39 2.79 -9.70 -0.99
CA TYR A 39 3.69 -8.91 -0.14
C TYR A 39 4.19 -9.70 1.06
N GLU A 40 3.36 -10.56 1.64
CA GLU A 40 3.79 -11.50 2.68
C GLU A 40 4.81 -12.49 2.13
N ARG A 41 4.53 -13.11 0.99
CA ARG A 41 5.42 -14.11 0.37
C ARG A 41 6.80 -13.56 0.02
N ILE A 42 6.90 -12.28 -0.35
CA ILE A 42 8.20 -11.63 -0.64
C ILE A 42 8.84 -10.97 0.59
N GLY A 43 8.24 -11.11 1.77
CA GLY A 43 8.81 -10.68 3.05
C GLY A 43 8.61 -9.21 3.41
N TRP A 44 7.72 -8.50 2.72
CA TRP A 44 7.44 -7.08 3.01
C TRP A 44 6.55 -6.92 4.23
N ILE A 45 5.51 -7.75 4.38
CA ILE A 45 4.59 -7.69 5.53
C ILE A 45 4.45 -9.07 6.19
N SER A 46 4.35 -9.13 7.51
CA SER A 46 4.09 -10.39 8.21
C SER A 46 2.67 -10.93 7.96
N SER A 47 2.43 -12.18 8.37
CA SER A 47 1.08 -12.75 8.42
C SER A 47 0.13 -11.95 9.33
N GLU A 48 0.66 -11.40 10.43
CA GLU A 48 -0.11 -10.59 11.38
C GLU A 48 -0.54 -9.27 10.73
N ALA A 49 0.42 -8.53 10.19
CA ALA A 49 0.17 -7.28 9.47
C ALA A 49 -0.81 -7.49 8.31
N LYS A 50 -0.67 -8.59 7.56
CA LYS A 50 -1.60 -8.95 6.48
C LYS A 50 -3.04 -9.10 6.98
N ASN A 51 -3.25 -9.77 8.11
CA ASN A 51 -4.59 -10.00 8.65
C ASN A 51 -5.22 -8.68 9.12
N GLU A 52 -4.48 -7.87 9.88
CA GLU A 52 -4.94 -6.53 10.30
C GLU A 52 -5.26 -5.64 9.09
N LEU A 53 -4.43 -5.65 8.04
CA LEU A 53 -4.68 -4.89 6.81
C LEU A 53 -5.93 -5.37 6.07
N LYS A 54 -6.21 -6.68 6.07
CA LYS A 54 -7.45 -7.23 5.50
C LYS A 54 -8.66 -6.75 6.28
N GLU A 55 -8.61 -6.80 7.61
CA GLU A 55 -9.69 -6.30 8.49
C GLU A 55 -9.94 -4.80 8.28
N ILE A 56 -8.89 -3.98 8.24
CA ILE A 56 -9.01 -2.55 7.94
C ILE A 56 -9.64 -2.34 6.55
N ALA A 57 -9.23 -3.14 5.56
CA ALA A 57 -9.74 -3.01 4.20
C ALA A 57 -11.23 -3.33 4.09
N GLU A 58 -11.79 -4.21 4.92
CA GLU A 58 -13.24 -4.53 4.90
C GLU A 58 -14.13 -3.31 5.13
N GLY A 59 -13.63 -2.30 5.86
CA GLY A 59 -14.33 -1.04 6.07
C GLY A 59 -14.27 -0.05 4.89
N LEU A 60 -13.52 -0.37 3.83
CA LEU A 60 -13.25 0.54 2.71
C LEU A 60 -13.95 0.09 1.45
N LYS A 61 -14.52 1.03 0.68
CA LYS A 61 -15.20 0.71 -0.57
C LYS A 61 -14.25 0.77 -1.78
N PRO A 62 -14.11 -0.30 -2.59
CA PRO A 62 -13.33 -0.26 -3.82
C PRO A 62 -14.02 0.52 -4.92
N THR A 63 -13.20 1.20 -5.72
CA THR A 63 -13.62 1.81 -7.00
C THR A 63 -12.99 1.08 -8.18
N GLY A 64 -11.88 0.36 -7.96
CA GLY A 64 -11.25 -0.51 -8.93
C GLY A 64 -12.02 -1.82 -9.17
N LYS A 65 -11.75 -2.44 -10.32
CA LYS A 65 -12.31 -3.75 -10.73
C LYS A 65 -11.23 -4.72 -11.24
N GLY A 66 -9.96 -4.36 -11.11
CA GLY A 66 -8.83 -5.04 -11.75
C GLY A 66 -8.37 -6.31 -11.05
N GLU A 67 -7.60 -7.12 -11.77
CA GLU A 67 -6.86 -8.25 -11.22
C GLU A 67 -5.72 -7.79 -10.30
N TRP A 68 -5.17 -8.73 -9.51
CA TRP A 68 -4.07 -8.48 -8.55
C TRP A 68 -2.73 -8.07 -9.18
N LYS A 69 -2.60 -8.12 -10.52
CA LYS A 69 -1.39 -7.71 -11.22
C LYS A 69 -1.41 -6.21 -11.45
N LEU A 70 -0.55 -5.49 -10.73
CA LEU A 70 -0.48 -4.05 -10.79
C LEU A 70 0.81 -3.58 -11.48
N PRO A 71 0.82 -2.37 -12.04
CA PRO A 71 2.06 -1.75 -12.53
C PRO A 71 3.09 -1.64 -11.40
N PHE A 72 4.38 -1.80 -11.73
CA PHE A 72 5.47 -1.79 -10.74
C PHE A 72 5.44 -0.55 -9.82
N ARG A 73 5.04 0.63 -10.34
CA ARG A 73 4.91 1.86 -9.57
C ARG A 73 3.97 1.72 -8.37
N VAL A 74 2.88 0.98 -8.52
CA VAL A 74 1.89 0.76 -7.45
C VAL A 74 2.47 -0.12 -6.33
N HIS A 75 3.31 -1.08 -6.71
CA HIS A 75 4.07 -1.88 -5.76
C HIS A 75 5.14 -1.04 -5.03
N LEU A 76 5.84 -0.15 -5.73
CA LEU A 76 6.80 0.77 -5.10
C LEU A 76 6.11 1.74 -4.12
N THR A 77 4.98 2.33 -4.52
CA THR A 77 4.17 3.17 -3.62
C THR A 77 3.72 2.37 -2.39
N SER A 78 3.33 1.11 -2.57
CA SER A 78 3.00 0.24 -1.42
C SER A 78 4.17 0.05 -0.48
N LEU A 79 5.38 -0.15 -1.01
CA LEU A 79 6.58 -0.28 -0.19
C LEU A 79 6.83 0.96 0.67
N LEU A 80 6.62 2.17 0.13
CA LEU A 80 6.75 3.42 0.87
C LEU A 80 5.74 3.54 2.02
N PHE A 81 4.50 3.12 1.79
CA PHE A 81 3.50 3.04 2.86
C PHE A 81 3.90 2.03 3.93
N ILE A 82 4.35 0.84 3.54
CA ILE A 82 4.81 -0.21 4.44
C ILE A 82 5.97 0.30 5.32
N THR A 83 6.98 0.93 4.73
CA THR A 83 8.12 1.49 5.49
C THR A 83 7.67 2.61 6.42
N LYS A 84 6.70 3.43 6.00
CA LYS A 84 6.15 4.51 6.82
C LYS A 84 5.39 3.99 8.04
N ILE A 85 4.58 2.93 7.88
CA ILE A 85 3.87 2.30 8.99
C ILE A 85 4.86 1.62 9.94
N ALA A 86 5.93 1.04 9.39
CA ALA A 86 7.00 0.40 10.16
C ALA A 86 7.95 1.39 10.86
N ASP A 87 7.77 2.72 10.67
CA ASP A 87 8.68 3.77 11.13
C ASP A 87 10.14 3.57 10.67
N ILE A 88 10.33 2.93 9.50
CA ILE A 88 11.63 2.70 8.90
C ILE A 88 12.02 3.92 8.04
N PRO A 89 13.21 4.51 8.23
CA PRO A 89 13.70 5.58 7.38
C PRO A 89 13.80 5.14 5.92
N ILE A 90 13.30 5.94 5.00
CA ILE A 90 13.43 5.69 3.56
C ILE A 90 14.86 6.09 3.15
N GLU A 91 15.62 5.15 2.61
CA GLU A 91 16.96 5.41 2.11
C GLU A 91 16.93 6.40 0.94
N LYS A 92 17.95 7.26 0.81
CA LYS A 92 18.02 8.29 -0.24
C LYS A 92 17.88 7.76 -1.67
N GLU A 93 18.22 6.49 -1.90
CA GLU A 93 18.08 5.81 -3.19
C GLU A 93 16.61 5.55 -3.55
N ILE A 94 15.74 5.44 -2.55
CA ILE A 94 14.28 5.35 -2.67
C ILE A 94 13.64 6.75 -2.61
N ALA A 95 14.30 7.76 -2.03
CA ALA A 95 13.79 9.13 -1.99
C ALA A 95 13.53 9.76 -3.39
N GLY A 96 14.26 9.34 -4.42
CA GLY A 96 13.97 9.72 -5.81
C GLY A 96 12.64 9.13 -6.34
N ILE A 97 12.24 7.97 -5.82
CA ILE A 97 10.90 7.39 -6.04
C ILE A 97 9.86 8.15 -5.22
N GLU A 98 10.21 8.62 -4.02
CA GLU A 98 9.34 9.41 -3.14
C GLU A 98 8.86 10.70 -3.83
N THR A 99 9.76 11.45 -4.51
CA THR A 99 9.36 12.63 -5.31
C THR A 99 8.40 12.28 -6.45
N TYR A 100 8.64 11.17 -7.17
CA TYR A 100 7.76 10.69 -8.24
C TYR A 100 6.40 10.23 -7.70
N VAL A 101 6.38 9.65 -6.50
CA VAL A 101 5.16 9.17 -5.84
C VAL A 101 4.38 10.31 -5.19
N GLU A 102 5.05 11.36 -4.68
CA GLU A 102 4.40 12.56 -4.15
C GLU A 102 3.61 13.32 -5.23
N GLU A 103 4.15 13.45 -6.45
CA GLU A 103 3.39 14.00 -7.59
C GLU A 103 2.15 13.15 -7.90
N TRP A 104 2.25 11.83 -7.84
CA TRP A 104 1.13 10.91 -8.05
C TRP A 104 0.08 10.94 -6.92
N ILE A 105 0.51 11.11 -5.67
CA ILE A 105 -0.38 11.19 -4.50
C ILE A 105 -1.16 12.50 -4.51
N ASN A 106 -0.53 13.59 -4.96
CA ASN A 106 -1.14 14.92 -4.96
C ASN A 106 -1.88 15.25 -6.28
N HIS A 107 -1.49 14.61 -7.40
CA HIS A 107 -2.05 14.83 -8.74
C HIS A 107 -2.32 13.51 -9.51
N PRO A 108 -3.21 12.64 -9.00
CA PRO A 108 -3.49 11.33 -9.62
C PRO A 108 -4.10 11.42 -11.03
N GLU A 109 -4.73 12.54 -11.37
CA GLU A 109 -5.40 12.80 -12.66
C GLU A 109 -4.41 12.96 -13.83
N GLU A 110 -3.27 13.63 -13.59
CA GLU A 110 -2.30 13.97 -14.64
C GLU A 110 -1.48 12.76 -15.08
N ALA A 111 -1.26 11.83 -14.16
CA ALA A 111 -0.42 10.68 -14.39
C ALA A 111 -1.12 9.47 -15.06
N LEU A 112 -2.42 9.61 -15.32
CA LEU A 112 -3.25 8.67 -16.10
C LEU A 112 -3.48 9.11 -17.56
N SER A 113 -2.89 10.25 -17.96
CA SER A 113 -3.07 10.82 -19.31
C SER A 113 -1.97 10.42 -20.32
N ILE A 114 -1.21 9.36 -20.05
CA ILE A 114 -0.20 8.79 -20.97
C ILE A 114 -0.50 7.32 -21.25
#